data_AF-A0A5P9BAP3-F1
#
_entry.id   AF-A0A5P9BAP3-F1
#
_cell.length_a   1.000
_cell.length_b   1.000
_cell.length_c   1.000
_cell.angle_alpha   90.00
_cell.angle_beta   90.00
_cell.angle_gamma   90.00
#
_symmetry.space_group_name_H-M   'P 1'
#
loop_
_entity.id
_entity.type
_entity.pdbx_description
1 polymer ?
#
loop_
_entity_poly.entity_id
_entity_poly.type
_entity_poly.pdbx_seq_one_letter_code
_entity_poly.pdbx_strand_id
1 'polypeptide(L)'
;MEQGSLSRRLGECCEHLSVELLHNQVVERSTLQHDEETLLSSSDCLLRKVILKGDGEPWVLGRTLIPRLTLDDQHSDLAQQGNVPLGLTVFSAENVKRDALQVGWVMVGEERLLARRSRLWMNHKPMLVAELFLPTSPIYSKESV
;
A
#
# COMPACT_ATOMS: atom_id res chain seq x y z
N MET A 1 -7.68 -10.86 -11.87
CA MET A 1 -7.14 -9.48 -11.78
C MET A 1 -7.92 -8.74 -10.71
N GLU A 2 -7.31 -8.37 -9.60
CA GLU A 2 -7.99 -7.58 -8.56
C GLU A 2 -8.18 -6.13 -9.03
N GLN A 3 -9.41 -5.76 -9.43
CA GLN A 3 -9.77 -4.42 -9.89
C GLN A 3 -10.23 -3.47 -8.76
N GLY A 4 -10.11 -3.88 -7.49
CA GLY A 4 -10.58 -3.10 -6.33
C GLY A 4 -9.49 -2.65 -5.37
N SER A 5 -9.79 -1.61 -4.59
CA SER A 5 -9.01 -1.21 -3.41
C SER A 5 -8.99 -2.34 -2.38
N LEU A 6 -7.80 -2.67 -1.85
CA LEU A 6 -7.68 -3.61 -0.73
C LEU A 6 -8.53 -3.16 0.46
N SER A 7 -8.50 -1.86 0.76
CA SER A 7 -9.28 -1.28 1.85
C SER A 7 -10.78 -1.51 1.67
N ARG A 8 -11.31 -1.47 0.44
CA ARG A 8 -12.73 -1.76 0.19
C ARG A 8 -13.07 -3.21 0.54
N ARG A 9 -12.24 -4.16 0.09
CA ARG A 9 -12.46 -5.59 0.35
C ARG A 9 -12.31 -5.95 1.83
N LEU A 10 -11.34 -5.35 2.51
CA LEU A 10 -11.19 -5.53 3.96
C LEU A 10 -12.37 -4.91 4.72
N GLY A 11 -12.87 -3.75 4.26
CA GLY A 11 -14.07 -3.13 4.84
C GLY A 11 -15.34 -3.98 4.72
N GLU A 12 -15.40 -4.94 3.81
CA GLU A 12 -16.51 -5.93 3.72
C GLU A 12 -16.39 -7.06 4.76
N CYS A 13 -15.25 -7.15 5.47
CA CYS A 13 -14.95 -8.20 6.44
C CYS A 13 -15.01 -7.73 7.90
N CYS A 14 -15.29 -6.45 8.16
CA CYS A 14 -15.35 -5.83 9.50
C CYS A 14 -16.43 -4.75 9.55
N GLU A 15 -16.85 -4.35 10.76
CA GLU A 15 -17.71 -3.18 10.93
C GLU A 15 -16.92 -1.87 10.82
N HIS A 16 -15.69 -1.86 11.34
CA HIS A 16 -14.83 -0.68 11.37
C HIS A 16 -13.45 -0.95 10.80
N LEU A 17 -13.18 -0.38 9.61
CA LEU A 17 -11.84 -0.35 9.03
C LEU A 17 -11.12 0.94 9.45
N SER A 18 -9.94 0.80 10.07
CA SER A 18 -9.10 1.94 10.48
C SER A 18 -7.67 1.80 9.96
N VAL A 19 -6.95 2.94 9.95
CA VAL A 19 -5.53 3.02 9.58
C VAL A 19 -4.74 3.55 10.75
N GLU A 20 -3.69 2.84 11.14
CA GLU A 20 -2.66 3.34 12.04
C GLU A 20 -1.44 3.76 11.23
N LEU A 21 -1.03 5.02 11.35
CA LEU A 21 0.15 5.55 10.68
C LEU A 21 1.42 5.23 11.48
N LEU A 22 2.33 4.45 10.90
CA LEU A 22 3.61 4.10 11.52
C LEU A 22 4.76 5.02 11.07
N HIS A 23 4.73 5.44 9.81
CA HIS A 23 5.79 6.26 9.22
C HIS A 23 5.25 7.07 8.04
N ASN A 24 5.68 8.32 7.90
CA ASN A 24 5.29 9.21 6.81
C ASN A 24 6.34 10.31 6.61
N GLN A 25 7.48 9.96 6.02
CA GLN A 25 8.59 10.90 5.84
C GLN A 25 9.24 10.73 4.46
N VAL A 26 9.86 11.81 3.97
CA VAL A 26 10.64 11.75 2.74
C VAL A 26 11.92 10.96 3.00
N VAL A 27 12.20 10.02 2.12
CA VAL A 27 13.45 9.26 2.06
C VAL A 27 14.18 9.60 0.77
N GLU A 28 15.50 9.69 0.87
CA GLU A 28 16.37 9.95 -0.27
C GLU A 28 16.35 8.78 -1.24
N ARG A 29 16.47 9.07 -2.54
CA ARG A 29 16.55 8.03 -3.57
C ARG A 29 17.64 6.98 -3.27
N SER A 30 18.75 7.42 -2.69
CA SER A 30 19.92 6.60 -2.33
C SER A 30 19.62 5.48 -1.34
N THR A 31 18.50 5.58 -0.61
CA THR A 31 18.04 4.58 0.36
C THR A 31 17.11 3.53 -0.23
N LEU A 32 16.65 3.73 -1.48
CA LEU A 32 15.75 2.84 -2.18
C LEU A 32 16.53 1.65 -2.74
N GLN A 33 15.86 0.50 -2.84
CA GLN A 33 16.42 -0.65 -3.55
C GLN A 33 16.48 -0.36 -5.05
N HIS A 34 17.41 -0.99 -5.76
CA HIS A 34 17.63 -0.75 -7.19
C HIS A 34 16.37 -1.00 -8.05
N ASP A 35 15.58 -2.01 -7.69
CA ASP A 35 14.32 -2.31 -8.39
C ASP A 35 13.24 -1.24 -8.09
N GLU A 36 13.21 -0.69 -6.89
CA GLU A 36 12.31 0.41 -6.52
C GLU A 36 12.67 1.70 -7.27
N GLU A 37 13.96 2.06 -7.33
CA GLU A 37 14.43 3.22 -8.07
C GLU A 37 14.05 3.14 -9.55
N THR A 38 14.25 1.97 -10.16
CA THR A 38 13.94 1.71 -11.58
C THR A 38 12.45 1.89 -11.86
N LEU A 39 11.59 1.48 -10.93
CA LEU A 39 10.13 1.59 -11.06
C LEU A 39 9.59 3.00 -10.82
N LEU A 40 10.33 3.83 -10.09
CA LEU A 40 9.90 5.14 -9.56
C LEU A 40 10.64 6.34 -10.17
N SER A 41 11.45 6.13 -11.20
CA SER A 41 12.15 7.20 -11.95
C SER A 41 13.19 7.99 -11.13
N SER A 42 13.83 7.34 -10.15
CA SER A 42 15.02 7.85 -9.43
C SER A 42 14.87 9.23 -8.75
N SER A 43 13.72 9.53 -8.15
CA SER A 43 13.55 10.71 -7.29
C SER A 43 13.46 10.32 -5.81
N ASP A 44 13.64 11.31 -4.93
CA ASP A 44 13.24 11.16 -3.53
C ASP A 44 11.77 10.78 -3.44
N CYS A 45 11.44 10.02 -2.41
CA CYS A 45 10.10 9.45 -2.23
C CYS A 45 9.58 9.75 -0.83
N LEU A 46 8.29 10.05 -0.72
CA LEU A 46 7.59 9.90 0.55
C LEU A 46 7.40 8.41 0.82
N LEU A 47 8.01 7.94 1.91
CA LEU A 47 7.79 6.60 2.45
C LEU A 47 6.67 6.67 3.47
N ARG A 48 5.57 5.97 3.16
CA ARG A 48 4.42 5.81 4.04
C ARG A 48 4.31 4.37 4.49
N LYS A 49 4.28 4.12 5.79
CA LYS A 49 4.00 2.80 6.39
C LYS A 49 2.77 2.89 7.28
N VAL A 50 1.86 1.96 7.13
CA VAL A 50 0.59 1.93 7.85
C VAL A 50 0.23 0.50 8.27
N ILE A 51 -0.58 0.38 9.31
CA ILE A 51 -1.33 -0.85 9.60
C ILE A 51 -2.79 -0.60 9.26
N LEU A 52 -3.37 -1.46 8.41
CA LEU A 52 -4.81 -1.53 8.23
C LEU A 52 -5.39 -2.48 9.26
N LYS A 53 -6.36 -1.99 10.04
CA LYS A 53 -7.03 -2.76 11.08
C LYS A 53 -8.51 -2.94 10.77
N GLY A 54 -9.02 -4.15 10.91
CA GLY A 54 -10.46 -4.43 10.92
C GLY A 54 -10.90 -4.68 12.34
N ASP A 55 -11.88 -3.92 12.83
CA ASP A 55 -12.41 -4.00 14.21
C ASP A 55 -11.32 -3.92 15.29
N GLY A 56 -10.25 -3.15 15.01
CA GLY A 56 -9.10 -2.97 15.90
C GLY A 56 -7.98 -4.01 15.73
N GLU A 57 -8.22 -5.07 14.95
CA GLU A 57 -7.27 -6.16 14.73
C GLU A 57 -6.34 -5.86 13.53
N PRO A 58 -5.01 -5.90 13.68
CA PRO A 58 -4.05 -5.60 12.61
C PRO A 58 -4.04 -6.66 11.50
N TRP A 59 -4.52 -6.31 10.31
CA TRP A 59 -4.62 -7.25 9.20
C TRP A 59 -3.52 -7.10 8.15
N VAL A 60 -3.07 -5.88 7.88
CA VAL A 60 -2.12 -5.63 6.79
C VAL A 60 -1.13 -4.55 7.18
N LEU A 61 0.16 -4.85 7.05
CA LEU A 61 1.22 -3.85 7.04
C LEU A 61 1.39 -3.34 5.59
N GLY A 62 0.99 -2.09 5.36
CA GLY A 62 1.13 -1.42 4.08
C GLY A 62 2.41 -0.57 4.03
N ARG A 63 3.16 -0.67 2.94
CA ARG A 63 4.28 0.21 2.61
C ARG A 63 4.05 0.83 1.24
N THR A 64 4.09 2.15 1.17
CA THR A 64 3.97 2.91 -0.08
C THR A 64 5.17 3.83 -0.25
N LEU A 65 5.73 3.83 -1.47
CA LEU A 65 6.69 4.84 -1.92
C LEU A 65 6.00 5.74 -2.96
N ILE A 66 5.99 7.04 -2.68
CA ILE A 66 5.40 8.05 -3.55
C ILE A 66 6.51 9.02 -3.98
N PRO A 67 6.91 9.03 -5.26
CA PRO A 67 7.87 10.01 -5.78
C PRO A 67 7.45 11.43 -5.44
N ARG A 68 8.40 12.30 -5.05
CA ARG A 68 8.08 13.71 -4.76
C ARG A 68 7.42 14.42 -5.94
N LEU A 69 7.87 14.11 -7.16
CA LEU A 69 7.24 14.59 -8.39
C LEU A 69 5.75 14.23 -8.46
N THR A 70 5.33 13.13 -7.83
CA THR A 70 3.91 12.73 -7.73
C THR A 70 3.12 13.59 -6.77
N LEU A 71 3.75 14.12 -5.71
CA LEU A 71 3.10 14.98 -4.73
C LEU A 71 2.85 16.39 -5.28
N ASP A 72 3.79 16.92 -6.06
CA ASP A 72 3.78 18.34 -6.44
C ASP A 72 2.70 18.75 -7.47
N ASP A 73 2.25 17.86 -8.38
CA ASP A 73 1.13 18.17 -9.32
C ASP A 73 -0.24 17.61 -8.91
N GLN A 74 -0.37 17.03 -7.72
CA GLN A 74 -1.64 16.45 -7.30
C GLN A 74 -2.40 17.47 -6.42
N HIS A 75 -3.63 17.80 -6.80
CA HIS A 75 -4.58 18.48 -5.91
C HIS A 75 -4.99 17.60 -4.70
N SER A 76 -4.69 16.29 -4.75
CA SER A 76 -4.89 15.37 -3.63
C SER A 76 -3.67 15.35 -2.72
N ASP A 77 -3.88 15.67 -1.45
CA ASP A 77 -2.82 15.73 -0.46
C ASP A 77 -2.39 14.33 0.03
N LEU A 78 -1.78 13.55 -0.87
CA LEU A 78 -1.24 12.22 -0.56
C LEU A 78 -0.21 12.29 0.59
N ALA A 79 0.45 13.44 0.75
CA ALA A 79 1.38 13.70 1.84
C ALA A 79 0.67 13.89 3.19
N GLN A 80 -0.48 14.56 3.22
CA GLN A 80 -1.29 14.78 4.43
C GLN A 80 -2.40 13.75 4.63
N GLN A 81 -2.37 12.61 3.93
CA GLN A 81 -3.38 11.56 4.07
C GLN A 81 -3.55 11.04 5.51
N GLY A 82 -2.59 11.24 6.42
CA GLY A 82 -2.76 10.92 7.84
C GLY A 82 -3.22 9.47 8.05
N ASN A 83 -4.43 9.28 8.59
CA ASN A 83 -5.06 7.97 8.82
C ASN A 83 -6.09 7.57 7.74
N VAL A 84 -6.06 8.21 6.56
CA VAL A 84 -6.93 7.84 5.43
C VAL A 84 -6.29 6.68 4.66
N PRO A 85 -7.06 5.63 4.32
CA PRO A 85 -6.57 4.56 3.47
C PRO A 85 -6.20 5.06 2.08
N LEU A 86 -4.96 4.80 1.66
CA LEU A 86 -4.44 5.22 0.35
C LEU A 86 -5.36 4.81 -0.80
N GLY A 87 -5.89 3.59 -0.74
CA GLY A 87 -6.76 3.07 -1.79
C GLY A 87 -8.04 3.91 -1.97
N LEU A 88 -8.62 4.48 -0.91
CA LEU A 88 -9.82 5.31 -1.08
C LEU A 88 -9.52 6.58 -1.89
N THR A 89 -8.35 7.19 -1.66
CA THR A 89 -7.92 8.39 -2.39
C THR A 89 -7.41 8.08 -3.79
N VAL A 90 -6.66 6.99 -3.97
CA VAL A 90 -6.15 6.61 -5.29
C VAL A 90 -7.31 6.26 -6.21
N PHE A 91 -8.26 5.43 -5.77
CA PHE A 91 -9.38 4.98 -6.60
C PHE A 91 -10.48 6.03 -6.80
N SER A 92 -10.41 7.20 -6.16
CA SER A 92 -11.28 8.36 -6.47
C SER A 92 -10.75 9.22 -7.61
N ALA A 93 -9.51 8.99 -8.09
CA ALA A 93 -8.94 9.76 -9.20
C ALA A 93 -9.42 9.25 -10.58
N GLU A 94 -9.48 10.15 -11.56
CA GLU A 94 -10.03 9.85 -12.89
C GLU A 94 -9.14 8.90 -13.73
N ASN A 95 -7.84 8.80 -13.44
CA ASN A 95 -6.88 8.02 -14.23
C ASN A 95 -5.99 7.12 -13.37
N VAL A 96 -6.57 6.01 -12.93
CA VAL A 96 -5.88 5.00 -12.09
C VAL A 96 -5.58 3.75 -12.90
N LYS A 97 -4.32 3.33 -12.89
CA LYS A 97 -3.90 2.04 -13.46
C LYS A 97 -3.04 1.29 -12.46
N ARG A 98 -3.02 -0.03 -12.60
CA ARG A 98 -2.23 -0.93 -11.76
C ARG A 98 -1.46 -1.87 -12.68
N ASP A 99 -0.15 -1.99 -12.44
CA ASP A 99 0.68 -2.98 -13.11
C ASP A 99 0.38 -4.39 -12.59
N ALA A 100 1.01 -5.43 -13.14
CA ALA A 100 0.82 -6.78 -12.64
C ALA A 100 1.18 -6.89 -11.13
N LEU A 101 0.33 -7.58 -10.37
CA LEU A 101 0.60 -7.91 -8.97
C LEU A 101 1.70 -8.97 -8.88
N GLN A 102 2.77 -8.64 -8.17
CA GLN A 102 3.76 -9.60 -7.70
C GLN A 102 3.26 -10.16 -6.37
N VAL A 103 3.21 -11.48 -6.23
CA VAL A 103 2.79 -12.16 -5.00
C VAL A 103 3.91 -13.08 -4.54
N GLY A 104 4.16 -13.13 -3.25
CA GLY A 104 5.19 -13.96 -2.65
C GLY A 104 4.90 -14.29 -1.20
N TRP A 105 5.79 -15.06 -0.60
CA TRP A 105 5.75 -15.40 0.82
C TRP A 105 7.00 -14.87 1.50
N VAL A 106 6.86 -14.32 2.70
CA VAL A 106 7.94 -13.76 3.51
C VAL A 106 7.95 -14.48 4.85
N MET A 107 9.13 -14.87 5.32
CA MET A 107 9.30 -15.41 6.67
C MET A 107 9.52 -14.26 7.66
N VAL A 108 8.71 -14.19 8.70
CA VAL A 108 8.86 -13.25 9.82
C VAL A 108 8.94 -14.07 11.09
N GLY A 109 10.16 -14.23 11.62
CA GLY A 109 10.41 -15.24 12.65
C GLY A 109 10.12 -16.64 12.10
N GLU A 110 9.21 -17.36 12.74
CA GLU A 110 8.75 -18.69 12.32
C GLU A 110 7.48 -18.64 11.44
N GLU A 111 6.86 -17.47 11.29
CA GLU A 111 5.62 -17.33 10.54
C GLU A 111 5.89 -17.09 9.05
N ARG A 112 5.13 -17.79 8.20
CA ARG A 112 5.15 -17.61 6.74
C ARG A 112 3.97 -16.75 6.34
N LEU A 113 4.22 -15.49 5.96
CA LEU A 113 3.19 -14.51 5.65
C LEU A 113 3.12 -14.24 4.15
N LEU A 114 1.89 -14.11 3.64
CA LEU A 114 1.63 -13.68 2.28
C LEU A 114 2.03 -12.21 2.13
N ALA A 115 2.71 -11.90 1.05
CA ALA A 115 3.04 -10.54 0.67
C ALA A 115 2.69 -10.32 -0.80
N ARG A 116 2.40 -9.08 -1.15
CA ARG A 116 2.25 -8.68 -2.54
C ARG A 116 2.78 -7.27 -2.77
N ARG A 117 3.09 -6.99 -4.02
CA ARG A 117 3.61 -5.69 -4.46
C ARG A 117 3.06 -5.37 -5.84
N SER A 118 2.74 -4.10 -6.07
CA SER A 118 2.38 -3.59 -7.39
C SER A 118 2.80 -2.14 -7.52
N ARG A 119 3.17 -1.74 -8.72
CA ARG A 119 3.19 -0.32 -9.09
C ARG A 119 1.76 0.11 -9.41
N LEU A 120 1.33 1.21 -8.80
CA LEU A 120 0.11 1.92 -9.15
C LEU A 120 0.50 3.18 -9.92
N TRP A 121 -0.39 3.60 -10.80
CA TRP A 121 -0.27 4.81 -11.57
C TRP A 121 -1.48 5.67 -11.30
N MET A 122 -1.25 6.92 -10.92
CA MET A 122 -2.29 7.91 -10.74
C MET A 122 -1.91 9.15 -11.54
N ASN A 123 -2.76 9.53 -12.50
CA ASN A 123 -2.48 10.63 -13.43
C ASN A 123 -1.10 10.49 -14.13
N HIS A 124 -0.80 9.27 -14.59
CA HIS A 124 0.49 8.91 -15.23
C HIS A 124 1.73 8.95 -14.33
N LYS A 125 1.52 9.09 -13.02
CA LYS A 125 2.62 9.12 -12.05
C LYS A 125 2.70 7.83 -11.25
N PRO A 126 3.87 7.19 -11.17
CA PRO A 126 4.00 5.92 -10.50
C PRO A 126 4.07 6.10 -8.98
N MET A 127 3.61 5.09 -8.27
CA MET A 127 3.85 4.84 -6.86
C MET A 127 3.96 3.34 -6.63
N LEU A 128 4.80 2.92 -5.68
CA LEU A 128 4.99 1.51 -5.40
C LEU A 128 4.29 1.15 -4.11
N VAL A 129 3.38 0.17 -4.16
CA VAL A 129 2.63 -0.31 -3.00
C VAL A 129 3.02 -1.75 -2.73
N ALA A 130 3.41 -2.03 -1.50
CA ALA A 130 3.63 -3.37 -0.99
C ALA A 130 2.76 -3.60 0.25
N GLU A 131 2.19 -4.79 0.35
CA GLU A 131 1.29 -5.21 1.43
C GLU A 131 1.77 -6.55 1.98
N LEU A 132 1.95 -6.62 3.30
CA LEU A 132 2.21 -7.87 4.03
C LEU A 132 0.96 -8.20 4.84
N PHE A 133 0.38 -9.38 4.62
CA PHE A 133 -0.83 -9.83 5.32
C PHE A 133 -0.44 -10.47 6.65
N LEU A 134 -0.87 -9.85 7.74
CA LEU A 134 -0.55 -10.26 9.11
C LEU A 134 -1.39 -11.48 9.53
N PRO A 135 -0.96 -12.28 10.52
CA PRO A 135 -1.60 -13.56 10.87
C PRO A 135 -3.12 -13.49 11.09
N THR A 136 -3.62 -12.38 11.61
CA THR A 136 -5.04 -12.18 11.90
C THR A 136 -5.84 -11.65 10.71
N SER A 137 -5.21 -11.53 9.54
CA SER A 137 -5.86 -11.11 8.30
C SER A 137 -6.92 -12.12 7.85
N PRO A 138 -8.11 -11.66 7.40
CA PRO A 138 -9.18 -12.54 6.92
C PRO A 138 -8.83 -13.29 5.63
N ILE A 139 -7.68 -12.98 5.00
CA ILE A 139 -7.20 -13.71 3.82
C ILE A 139 -6.85 -15.17 4.16
N TYR A 140 -6.41 -15.44 5.39
CA TYR A 140 -6.06 -16.79 5.85
C TYR A 140 -7.28 -17.58 6.35
N SER A 141 -8.33 -16.89 6.78
CA SER A 141 -9.58 -17.52 7.24
C SER A 141 -10.38 -18.20 6.11
N LYS A 142 -10.06 -17.92 4.84
CA LYS A 142 -10.74 -18.50 3.68
C LYS A 142 -10.12 -19.80 3.15
N GLU A 143 -9.06 -20.31 3.77
CA GLU A 143 -8.42 -21.60 3.40
C GLU A 143 -8.90 -22.80 4.25
N SER A 144 -10.06 -22.71 4.91
CA SER A 144 -10.77 -23.87 5.44
C SER A 144 -11.87 -24.31 4.48
N VAL A 145 -11.50 -25.05 3.43
CA VAL A 145 -12.41 -25.92 2.66
C VAL A 145 -11.76 -27.28 2.50
#